data_AF-A0A7C3MU14-F1
#
_entry.id   AF-A0A7C3MU14-F1
#
_cell.length_a   1.000
_cell.length_b   1.000
_cell.length_c   1.000
_cell.angle_alpha   90.00
_cell.angle_beta   90.00
_cell.angle_gamma   90.00
#
_symmetry.space_group_name_H-M   'P 1'
#
loop_
_entity.id
_entity.type
_entity.pdbx_description
1 polymer ?
#
loop_
_entity_poly.entity_id
_entity_poly.type
_entity_poly.pdbx_seq_one_letter_code
_entity_poly.pdbx_strand_id
1 'polypeptide(L)'
;MGVPDRYHSPRGRTMVFRRALASLGLLASVTAFAWAQQPTSTTPPAELKAPPDPDTVAVVNGEKITRADVIRYLLAQYGSSAVDRLVDLKLMEQAAKKQNVTVTQADMDRVYEQYRKTAPTPQVFDDYEKQVGKQFIMMQLEPRVIMVKLGEKISQVSDDELEEIRASHILVRVDSSGPDAAAKDKAAKDKIEKALAEIKEGKDFAEVAKQYSEDPGTAQNGGDLGVFGRGRMVKEFEDAAFAAKVGEVVGPIRTTYGYHLIKVTERHPASEMDPITRGQKHDDAILQKTRSAVNAWLADYRKSAKVDKYKLIPDNFIPK
;
A
#
# COMPACT_ATOMS: atom_id res chain seq x y z
N MET A 1 -45.32 -43.27 -8.70
CA MET A 1 -44.30 -43.27 -7.64
C MET A 1 -43.14 -42.38 -8.10
N GLY A 2 -42.88 -41.30 -7.35
CA GLY A 2 -41.54 -40.72 -7.17
C GLY A 2 -40.93 -39.88 -8.30
N VAL A 3 -41.14 -38.56 -8.27
CA VAL A 3 -40.09 -37.58 -8.60
C VAL A 3 -40.21 -36.43 -7.58
N PRO A 4 -39.22 -36.20 -6.70
CA PRO A 4 -39.26 -35.07 -5.78
C PRO A 4 -38.73 -33.79 -6.44
N ASP A 5 -39.50 -32.74 -6.24
CA ASP A 5 -39.26 -31.36 -6.63
C ASP A 5 -38.01 -30.79 -5.92
N ARG A 6 -37.03 -30.29 -6.68
CA ARG A 6 -35.80 -29.71 -6.13
C ARG A 6 -35.94 -28.19 -6.02
N TYR A 7 -36.05 -27.73 -4.77
CA TYR A 7 -35.41 -26.55 -4.20
C TYR A 7 -35.19 -25.32 -5.12
N HIS A 8 -36.05 -24.32 -4.95
CA HIS A 8 -35.69 -22.91 -5.18
C HIS A 8 -34.94 -22.36 -3.94
N SER A 9 -33.71 -21.85 -4.17
CA SER A 9 -33.00 -20.64 -3.65
C SER A 9 -33.42 -20.04 -2.28
N PRO A 10 -32.52 -19.43 -1.42
CA PRO A 10 -31.29 -18.70 -1.80
C PRO A 10 -30.10 -18.83 -0.81
N ARG A 11 -28.91 -19.17 -1.31
CA ARG A 11 -27.63 -18.86 -0.62
C ARG A 11 -26.75 -18.03 -1.55
N GLY A 12 -27.00 -16.73 -1.57
CA GLY A 12 -26.24 -15.78 -2.38
C GLY A 12 -26.29 -14.40 -1.77
N ARG A 13 -25.81 -14.22 -0.54
CA ARG A 13 -25.54 -12.86 0.00
C ARG A 13 -24.62 -12.75 1.21
N THR A 14 -24.12 -13.85 1.79
CA THR A 14 -23.34 -13.79 3.04
C THR A 14 -21.82 -13.81 2.87
N MET A 15 -21.27 -13.89 1.65
CA MET A 15 -19.82 -14.07 1.46
C MET A 15 -19.03 -12.76 1.20
N VAL A 16 -19.70 -11.62 1.05
CA VAL A 16 -19.04 -10.32 0.75
C VAL A 16 -18.46 -9.64 2.01
N PHE A 17 -18.92 -10.00 3.21
CA PHE A 17 -18.52 -9.32 4.46
C PHE A 17 -17.32 -9.93 5.19
N ARG A 18 -16.68 -10.98 4.66
CA ARG A 18 -15.46 -11.58 5.25
C ARG A 18 -14.14 -10.99 4.71
N ARG A 19 -14.20 -9.94 3.89
CA ARG A 19 -13.07 -9.48 3.05
C ARG A 19 -12.23 -8.32 3.62
N ALA A 20 -12.74 -7.52 4.55
CA ALA A 20 -11.99 -6.42 5.19
C ALA A 20 -10.88 -6.90 6.17
N LEU A 21 -10.47 -8.16 6.05
CA LEU A 21 -9.90 -8.95 7.15
C LEU A 21 -8.42 -9.30 6.95
N ALA A 22 -7.91 -9.25 5.72
CA ALA A 22 -6.54 -9.62 5.40
C ALA A 22 -5.63 -8.40 5.12
N SER A 23 -6.17 -7.33 4.53
CA SER A 23 -5.54 -6.00 4.42
C SER A 23 -5.03 -5.42 5.75
N LEU A 24 -5.77 -5.62 6.85
CA LEU A 24 -5.37 -5.18 8.20
C LEU A 24 -4.09 -5.87 8.72
N GLY A 25 -3.78 -7.09 8.22
CA GLY A 25 -2.62 -7.88 8.67
C GLY A 25 -1.31 -7.51 8.03
N LEU A 26 -1.34 -7.03 6.77
CA LEU A 26 -0.14 -6.59 6.07
C LEU A 26 0.42 -5.26 6.63
N LEU A 27 -0.41 -4.40 7.20
CA LEU A 27 0.04 -3.13 7.82
C LEU A 27 0.82 -3.30 9.12
N ALA A 28 0.73 -4.47 9.75
CA ALA A 28 1.59 -4.81 10.89
C ALA A 28 3.08 -4.85 10.47
N SER A 29 3.39 -5.11 9.19
CA SER A 29 4.75 -5.14 8.64
C SER A 29 5.40 -3.77 8.45
N VAL A 30 4.62 -2.68 8.36
CA VAL A 30 5.15 -1.29 8.30
C VAL A 30 5.66 -0.83 9.67
N THR A 31 5.56 -1.69 10.70
CA THR A 31 5.91 -1.41 12.11
C THR A 31 7.09 -2.18 12.66
N ALA A 32 8.02 -2.67 11.83
CA ALA A 32 9.37 -2.96 12.32
C ALA A 32 9.99 -1.73 13.04
N PHE A 33 9.53 -0.51 12.74
CA PHE A 33 10.05 0.74 13.30
C PHE A 33 9.75 1.02 14.78
N ALA A 34 8.68 0.48 15.38
CA ALA A 34 8.41 0.74 16.80
C ALA A 34 9.31 -0.09 17.73
N TRP A 35 9.65 -1.31 17.31
CA TRP A 35 10.56 -2.21 18.04
C TRP A 35 12.03 -1.92 17.75
N ALA A 36 12.38 -1.53 16.51
CA ALA A 36 13.76 -1.23 16.11
C ALA A 36 14.33 0.08 16.70
N GLN A 37 13.46 0.93 17.26
CA GLN A 37 13.83 2.20 17.90
C GLN A 37 13.89 2.10 19.42
N GLN A 38 13.47 0.98 20.02
CA GLN A 38 13.78 0.75 21.42
C GLN A 38 15.28 0.47 21.49
N PRO A 39 16.06 1.21 22.29
CA PRO A 39 17.47 0.90 22.46
C PRO A 39 17.56 -0.58 22.85
N THR A 40 18.47 -1.31 22.24
CA THR A 40 18.86 -2.67 22.66
C THR A 40 19.59 -2.57 24.00
N SER A 41 18.95 -1.98 25.02
CA SER A 41 19.49 -1.95 26.36
C SER A 41 19.55 -3.40 26.80
N THR A 42 20.76 -3.90 26.93
CA THR A 42 21.06 -5.21 27.51
C THR A 42 20.67 -5.28 28.99
N THR A 43 20.35 -4.13 29.58
CA THR A 43 19.73 -4.01 30.90
C THR A 43 18.21 -4.20 30.77
N PRO A 44 17.62 -5.18 31.47
CA PRO A 44 16.17 -5.26 31.61
C PRO A 44 15.62 -3.91 32.09
N PRO A 45 14.44 -3.47 31.61
CA PRO A 45 13.77 -2.31 32.17
C PRO A 45 13.71 -2.49 33.69
N ALA A 46 14.21 -1.51 34.45
CA ALA A 46 14.10 -1.55 35.90
C ALA A 46 12.63 -1.71 36.29
N GLU A 47 12.34 -2.61 37.23
CA GLU A 47 10.98 -2.81 37.72
C GLU A 47 10.43 -1.48 38.26
N LEU A 48 9.32 -1.01 37.68
CA LEU A 48 8.72 0.26 38.06
C LEU A 48 8.16 0.13 39.48
N LYS A 49 8.71 0.92 40.42
CA LYS A 49 8.19 1.01 41.79
C LYS A 49 6.83 1.69 41.80
N ALA A 50 5.96 1.31 42.74
CA ALA A 50 4.75 2.08 43.01
C ALA A 50 5.13 3.53 43.37
N PRO A 51 4.48 4.53 42.77
CA PRO A 51 4.83 5.92 43.02
C PRO A 51 4.42 6.32 44.46
N PRO A 52 5.16 7.24 45.10
CA PRO A 52 4.86 7.69 46.47
C PRO A 52 3.55 8.47 46.56
N ASP A 53 3.05 8.99 45.45
CA ASP A 53 1.77 9.66 45.31
C ASP A 53 1.28 9.61 43.84
N PRO A 54 0.02 9.96 43.55
CA PRO A 54 -0.55 9.90 42.20
C PRO A 54 0.06 10.84 41.17
N ASP A 55 0.96 11.76 41.54
CA ASP A 55 1.51 12.78 40.63
C ASP A 55 2.99 12.57 40.33
N THR A 56 3.74 11.97 41.25
CA THR A 56 5.17 11.65 41.09
C THR A 56 5.37 10.55 40.06
N VAL A 57 6.33 10.75 39.15
CA VAL A 57 6.78 9.76 38.16
C VAL A 57 8.21 9.27 38.43
N ALA A 58 9.04 10.09 39.07
CA ALA A 58 10.40 9.72 39.49
C ALA A 58 10.85 10.61 40.65
N VAL A 59 11.87 10.17 41.39
CA VAL A 59 12.54 10.95 42.43
C VAL A 59 14.04 10.92 42.20
N VAL A 60 14.67 12.09 42.10
CA VAL A 60 16.12 12.24 41.92
C VAL A 60 16.66 12.96 43.15
N ASN A 61 17.46 12.27 43.97
CA ASN A 61 18.05 12.83 45.20
C ASN A 61 17.02 13.49 46.17
N GLY A 62 15.80 12.95 46.21
CA GLY A 62 14.71 13.49 47.04
C GLY A 62 13.81 14.51 46.33
N GLU A 63 14.21 15.00 45.15
CA GLU A 63 13.39 15.90 44.33
C GLU A 63 12.46 15.12 43.41
N LYS A 64 11.17 15.49 43.41
CA LYS A 64 10.14 14.81 42.62
C LYS A 64 10.12 15.34 41.19
N ILE A 65 10.06 14.42 40.24
CA ILE A 65 9.61 14.70 38.88
C ILE A 65 8.12 14.33 38.83
N THR A 66 7.28 15.28 38.45
CA THR A 66 5.83 15.09 38.38
C THR A 66 5.37 14.75 36.96
N ARG A 67 4.15 14.20 36.83
CA ARG A 67 3.48 14.03 35.53
C ARG A 67 3.37 15.36 34.77
N ALA A 68 3.13 16.46 35.48
CA ALA A 68 3.07 17.78 34.87
C ALA A 68 4.42 18.20 34.25
N ASP A 69 5.55 17.88 34.91
CA ASP A 69 6.88 18.17 34.37
C ASP A 69 7.15 17.39 33.08
N VAL A 70 6.75 16.12 33.04
CA VAL A 70 6.82 15.29 31.83
C VAL A 70 5.93 15.88 30.72
N ILE A 71 4.68 16.25 31.03
CA ILE A 71 3.76 16.84 30.05
C ILE A 71 4.33 18.15 29.50
N ARG A 72 4.86 19.03 30.35
CA ARG A 72 5.52 20.28 29.91
C ARG A 72 6.71 20.01 29.00
N TYR A 73 7.58 19.09 29.39
CA TYR A 73 8.75 18.70 28.59
C TYR A 73 8.33 18.19 27.21
N LEU A 74 7.35 17.28 27.16
CA LEU A 74 6.84 16.73 25.89
C LEU A 74 6.12 17.78 25.04
N LEU A 75 5.34 18.67 25.64
CA LEU A 75 4.68 19.76 24.91
C LEU A 75 5.70 20.74 24.32
N ALA A 76 6.77 21.04 25.03
CA ALA A 76 7.84 21.91 24.54
C ALA A 76 8.58 21.30 23.34
N GLN A 77 8.81 19.98 23.34
CA GLN A 77 9.53 19.31 22.26
C GLN A 77 8.65 18.93 21.07
N TYR A 78 7.44 18.43 21.33
CA TYR A 78 6.60 17.76 20.35
C TYR A 78 5.21 18.37 20.21
N GLY A 79 4.85 19.34 21.05
CA GLY A 79 3.47 19.81 21.16
C GLY A 79 2.89 20.33 19.84
N SER A 80 3.61 21.16 19.10
CA SER A 80 3.14 21.69 17.82
C SER A 80 2.88 20.56 16.81
N SER A 81 3.84 19.65 16.64
CA SER A 81 3.71 18.50 15.74
C SER A 81 2.60 17.55 16.18
N ALA A 82 2.41 17.37 17.48
CA ALA A 82 1.32 16.58 18.05
C ALA A 82 -0.04 17.19 17.73
N VAL A 83 -0.20 18.52 17.82
CA VAL A 83 -1.43 19.22 17.42
C VAL A 83 -1.72 18.99 15.94
N ASP A 84 -0.73 19.18 15.06
CA ASP A 84 -0.90 18.90 13.62
C ASP A 84 -1.32 17.45 13.36
N ARG A 85 -0.66 16.50 14.04
CA ARG A 85 -1.01 15.08 13.94
C ARG A 85 -2.45 14.80 14.39
N LEU A 86 -2.88 15.41 15.49
CA LEU A 86 -4.24 15.25 16.03
C LEU A 86 -5.29 15.88 15.10
N VAL A 87 -4.98 17.00 14.46
CA VAL A 87 -5.83 17.58 13.40
C VAL A 87 -5.99 16.58 12.26
N ASP A 88 -4.91 16.00 11.74
CA ASP A 88 -4.98 15.03 10.65
C ASP A 88 -5.77 13.77 11.05
N LEU A 89 -5.59 13.28 12.30
CA LEU A 89 -6.41 12.19 12.86
C LEU A 89 -7.89 12.55 12.89
N LYS A 90 -8.22 13.78 13.30
CA LYS A 90 -9.62 14.23 13.39
C LYS A 90 -10.27 14.35 12.01
N LEU A 91 -9.53 14.88 11.04
CA LEU A 91 -9.96 14.97 9.65
C LEU A 91 -10.21 13.58 9.06
N MET A 92 -9.33 12.62 9.33
CA MET A 92 -9.50 11.22 8.92
C MET A 92 -10.72 10.55 9.58
N GLU A 93 -10.98 10.83 10.86
CA GLU A 93 -12.19 10.34 11.55
C GLU A 93 -13.47 10.91 10.90
N GLN A 94 -13.49 12.21 10.60
CA GLN A 94 -14.61 12.88 9.91
C GLN A 94 -14.81 12.34 8.50
N ALA A 95 -13.72 12.05 7.79
CA ALA A 95 -13.71 11.43 6.48
C ALA A 95 -14.38 10.06 6.49
N ALA A 96 -13.95 9.21 7.42
CA ALA A 96 -14.48 7.87 7.60
C ALA A 96 -16.00 7.93 7.87
N LYS A 97 -16.43 8.82 8.76
CA LYS A 97 -17.85 9.07 9.04
C LYS A 97 -18.63 9.51 7.79
N LYS A 98 -18.12 10.50 7.05
CA LYS A 98 -18.73 10.97 5.79
C LYS A 98 -18.86 9.85 4.76
N GLN A 99 -17.87 8.97 4.72
CA GLN A 99 -17.86 7.79 3.86
C GLN A 99 -18.58 6.60 4.49
N ASN A 100 -19.34 6.72 5.57
CA ASN A 100 -20.01 5.58 6.23
C ASN A 100 -19.06 4.39 6.50
N VAL A 101 -17.84 4.68 6.93
CA VAL A 101 -16.84 3.72 7.37
C VAL A 101 -16.94 3.61 8.90
N THR A 102 -17.23 2.41 9.38
CA THR A 102 -17.35 2.10 10.81
C THR A 102 -16.22 1.19 11.25
N VAL A 103 -15.50 1.54 12.31
CA VAL A 103 -14.57 0.63 13.00
C VAL A 103 -15.37 -0.20 14.00
N THR A 104 -15.29 -1.52 13.89
CA THR A 104 -15.95 -2.47 14.79
C THR A 104 -14.95 -3.07 15.77
N GLN A 105 -15.44 -3.61 16.89
CA GLN A 105 -14.57 -4.33 17.84
C GLN A 105 -13.85 -5.50 17.16
N ALA A 106 -14.52 -6.21 16.25
CA ALA A 106 -13.92 -7.31 15.50
C ALA A 106 -12.80 -6.86 14.55
N ASP A 107 -12.81 -5.61 14.08
CA ASP A 107 -11.70 -5.03 13.32
C ASP A 107 -10.52 -4.77 14.25
N MET A 108 -10.78 -4.18 15.43
CA MET A 108 -9.77 -3.87 16.44
C MET A 108 -9.08 -5.13 16.99
N ASP A 109 -9.85 -6.14 17.39
CA ASP A 109 -9.32 -7.40 17.93
C ASP A 109 -8.40 -8.10 16.92
N ARG A 110 -8.75 -8.04 15.64
CA ARG A 110 -7.94 -8.64 14.58
C ARG A 110 -6.62 -7.90 14.37
N VAL A 111 -6.68 -6.58 14.29
CA VAL A 111 -5.47 -5.75 14.12
C VAL A 111 -4.56 -5.91 15.32
N TYR A 112 -5.15 -6.04 16.50
CA TYR A 112 -4.44 -6.34 17.73
C TYR A 112 -3.69 -7.68 17.65
N GLU A 113 -4.37 -8.76 17.28
CA GLU A 113 -3.73 -10.08 17.13
C GLU A 113 -2.66 -10.10 16.04
N GLN A 114 -2.85 -9.35 14.96
CA GLN A 114 -1.85 -9.19 13.90
C GLN A 114 -0.63 -8.40 14.39
N TYR A 115 -0.87 -7.30 15.12
CA TYR A 115 0.18 -6.51 15.74
C TYR A 115 0.97 -7.34 16.76
N ARG A 116 0.29 -8.16 17.58
CA ARG A 116 0.93 -9.11 18.52
C ARG A 116 1.88 -10.08 17.82
N LYS A 117 1.50 -10.58 16.65
CA LYS A 117 2.34 -11.50 15.84
C LYS A 117 3.58 -10.86 15.23
N THR A 118 3.69 -9.53 15.21
CA THR A 118 4.91 -8.85 14.74
C THR A 118 6.04 -8.87 15.75
N ALA A 119 5.74 -9.14 17.02
CA ALA A 119 6.76 -9.24 18.04
C ALA A 119 7.66 -10.46 17.80
N PRO A 120 8.97 -10.37 18.09
CA PRO A 120 9.90 -11.50 17.93
C PRO A 120 9.46 -12.77 18.67
N THR A 121 8.86 -12.60 19.85
CA THR A 121 8.25 -13.68 20.63
C THR A 121 6.96 -13.20 21.30
N PRO A 122 6.03 -14.11 21.65
CA PRO A 122 4.84 -13.76 22.42
C PRO A 122 5.15 -13.04 23.74
N GLN A 123 6.19 -13.49 24.45
CA GLN A 123 6.59 -12.92 25.74
C GLN A 123 6.99 -11.44 25.62
N VAL A 124 7.71 -11.08 24.56
CA VAL A 124 8.11 -9.68 24.30
C VAL A 124 6.89 -8.78 24.15
N PHE A 125 5.85 -9.26 23.47
CA PHE A 125 4.60 -8.51 23.36
C PHE A 125 3.86 -8.42 24.69
N ASP A 126 3.75 -9.54 25.42
CA ASP A 126 3.01 -9.61 26.67
C ASP A 126 3.63 -8.68 27.74
N ASP A 127 4.97 -8.55 27.77
CA ASP A 127 5.65 -7.62 28.67
C ASP A 127 5.49 -6.16 28.24
N TYR A 128 5.50 -5.87 26.94
CA TYR A 128 5.15 -4.55 26.42
C TYR A 128 3.71 -4.17 26.78
N GLU A 129 2.74 -5.06 26.57
CA GLU A 129 1.33 -4.84 26.92
C GLU A 129 1.16 -4.56 28.41
N LYS A 130 1.86 -5.27 29.30
CA LYS A 130 1.86 -4.98 30.75
C LYS A 130 2.40 -3.59 31.04
N GLN A 131 3.44 -3.15 30.34
CA GLN A 131 4.08 -1.85 30.56
C GLN A 131 3.21 -0.67 30.09
N VAL A 132 2.61 -0.76 28.90
CA VAL A 132 1.88 0.38 28.30
C VAL A 132 0.36 0.29 28.45
N GLY A 133 -0.17 -0.91 28.70
CA GLY A 133 -1.60 -1.19 28.80
C GLY A 133 -2.26 -1.44 27.44
N LYS A 134 -3.11 -2.47 27.38
CA LYS A 134 -3.87 -2.85 26.17
C LYS A 134 -4.68 -1.70 25.56
N GLN A 135 -5.32 -0.88 26.39
CA GLN A 135 -6.11 0.26 25.90
C GLN A 135 -5.26 1.30 25.15
N PHE A 136 -4.04 1.55 25.62
CA PHE A 136 -3.12 2.45 24.94
C PHE A 136 -2.71 1.87 23.58
N ILE A 137 -2.41 0.57 23.51
CA ILE A 137 -2.11 -0.11 22.25
C ILE A 137 -3.29 0.02 21.29
N MET A 138 -4.51 -0.28 21.75
CA MET A 138 -5.73 -0.16 20.93
C MET A 138 -5.92 1.27 20.39
N MET A 139 -5.69 2.30 21.22
CA MET A 139 -5.76 3.70 20.81
C MET A 139 -4.76 4.03 19.67
N GLN A 140 -3.58 3.40 19.64
CA GLN A 140 -2.60 3.58 18.56
C GLN A 140 -3.00 2.83 17.27
N LEU A 141 -3.77 1.75 17.39
CA LEU A 141 -4.18 0.91 16.26
C LEU A 141 -5.43 1.45 15.56
N GLU A 142 -6.36 2.09 16.27
CA GLU A 142 -7.63 2.56 15.70
C GLU A 142 -7.45 3.46 14.45
N PRO A 143 -6.56 4.47 14.44
CA PRO A 143 -6.32 5.26 13.22
C PRO A 143 -5.87 4.44 12.01
N ARG A 144 -5.19 3.32 12.23
CA ARG A 144 -4.77 2.42 11.14
C ARG A 144 -5.96 1.69 10.57
N VAL A 145 -6.87 1.22 11.43
CA VAL A 145 -8.11 0.58 10.99
C VAL A 145 -8.95 1.55 10.17
N ILE A 146 -9.07 2.80 10.62
CA ILE A 146 -9.75 3.85 9.87
C ILE A 146 -9.09 4.04 8.50
N MET A 147 -7.77 4.18 8.45
CA MET A 147 -7.02 4.37 7.20
C MET A 147 -7.26 3.23 6.20
N VAL A 148 -7.21 1.97 6.64
CA VAL A 148 -7.44 0.80 5.77
C VAL A 148 -8.86 0.80 5.23
N LYS A 149 -9.86 0.88 6.11
CA LYS A 149 -11.25 0.79 5.70
C LYS A 149 -11.67 1.96 4.82
N LEU A 150 -11.12 3.14 5.09
CA LEU A 150 -11.29 4.29 4.21
C LEU A 150 -10.60 4.04 2.86
N GLY A 151 -9.35 3.55 2.87
CA GLY A 151 -8.59 3.14 1.69
C GLY A 151 -9.32 2.15 0.80
N GLU A 152 -9.83 1.05 1.36
CA GLU A 152 -10.67 0.07 0.68
C GLU A 152 -11.87 0.73 -0.01
N LYS A 153 -12.55 1.63 0.70
CA LYS A 153 -13.75 2.28 0.20
C LYS A 153 -13.46 3.29 -0.92
N ILE A 154 -12.37 4.05 -0.83
CA ILE A 154 -12.02 5.09 -1.80
C ILE A 154 -11.23 4.57 -2.99
N SER A 155 -10.43 3.50 -2.81
CA SER A 155 -9.56 2.97 -3.86
C SER A 155 -10.34 2.17 -4.91
N GLN A 156 -11.52 1.62 -4.54
CA GLN A 156 -12.42 0.86 -5.41
C GLN A 156 -11.67 -0.08 -6.37
N VAL A 157 -10.71 -0.85 -5.85
CA VAL A 157 -9.92 -1.79 -6.67
C VAL A 157 -10.86 -2.74 -7.38
N SER A 158 -10.89 -2.67 -8.71
CA SER A 158 -11.71 -3.55 -9.54
C SER A 158 -10.95 -4.83 -9.89
N ASP A 159 -11.71 -5.85 -10.32
CA ASP A 159 -11.12 -7.10 -10.79
C ASP A 159 -10.25 -6.92 -12.04
N ASP A 160 -10.56 -5.94 -12.90
CA ASP A 160 -9.76 -5.58 -14.07
C ASP A 160 -8.36 -5.07 -13.69
N GLU A 161 -8.19 -4.61 -12.45
CA GLU A 161 -6.90 -4.18 -11.93
C GLU A 161 -6.06 -5.32 -11.38
N LEU A 162 -6.70 -6.47 -11.13
CA LEU A 162 -6.04 -7.70 -10.72
C LEU A 162 -5.75 -8.62 -11.91
N GLU A 163 -6.14 -8.23 -13.13
CA GLU A 163 -5.82 -8.96 -14.36
C GLU A 163 -4.30 -9.08 -14.53
N GLU A 164 -3.86 -10.26 -14.96
CA GLU A 164 -2.49 -10.49 -15.41
C GLU A 164 -2.48 -10.90 -16.87
N ILE A 165 -1.42 -10.53 -17.58
CA ILE A 165 -1.21 -10.89 -18.97
C ILE A 165 0.15 -11.53 -19.14
N ARG A 166 0.26 -12.47 -20.08
CA ARG A 166 1.55 -12.87 -20.64
C ARG A 166 1.76 -12.08 -21.93
N ALA A 167 2.92 -11.46 -22.08
CA ALA A 167 3.24 -10.73 -23.30
C ALA A 167 4.69 -10.94 -23.72
N SER A 168 4.92 -10.78 -25.01
CA SER A 168 6.25 -10.68 -25.61
C SER A 168 6.47 -9.27 -26.16
N HIS A 169 7.72 -8.82 -26.20
CA HIS A 169 8.04 -7.50 -26.77
C HIS A 169 9.30 -7.49 -27.65
N ILE A 170 9.38 -6.47 -28.50
CA ILE A 170 10.56 -6.11 -29.26
C ILE A 170 10.91 -4.68 -28.89
N LEU A 171 12.10 -4.48 -28.30
CA LEU A 171 12.59 -3.17 -27.92
C LEU A 171 13.67 -2.71 -28.89
N VAL A 172 13.54 -1.51 -29.46
CA VAL A 172 14.66 -0.78 -30.06
C VAL A 172 14.98 0.41 -29.17
N ARG A 173 16.18 0.43 -28.58
CA ARG A 173 16.55 1.41 -27.56
C ARG A 173 16.76 2.78 -28.18
N VAL A 174 16.44 3.82 -27.41
CA VAL A 174 16.75 5.20 -27.78
C VAL A 174 17.50 5.87 -26.64
N ASP A 175 18.76 6.20 -26.88
CA ASP A 175 19.46 7.19 -26.08
C ASP A 175 19.05 8.58 -26.57
N SER A 176 18.26 9.26 -25.75
CA SER A 176 17.67 10.57 -26.08
C SER A 176 18.58 11.74 -25.68
N SER A 177 19.87 11.48 -25.42
CA SER A 177 20.84 12.49 -25.01
C SER A 177 21.80 12.90 -26.14
N GLY A 178 22.29 14.14 -26.06
CA GLY A 178 23.29 14.69 -26.96
C GLY A 178 22.73 15.34 -28.24
N PRO A 179 23.60 15.95 -29.06
CA PRO A 179 23.21 16.70 -30.26
C PRO A 179 22.52 15.84 -31.33
N ASP A 180 22.78 14.53 -31.35
CA ASP A 180 22.23 13.58 -32.33
C ASP A 180 20.93 12.90 -31.87
N ALA A 181 20.34 13.33 -30.76
CA ALA A 181 19.16 12.67 -30.16
C ALA A 181 18.00 12.50 -31.16
N ALA A 182 17.72 13.52 -31.98
CA ALA A 182 16.66 13.46 -32.98
C ALA A 182 16.94 12.43 -34.09
N ALA A 183 18.20 12.33 -34.54
CA ALA A 183 18.60 11.34 -35.54
C ALA A 183 18.54 9.92 -34.98
N LYS A 184 18.98 9.71 -33.74
CA LYS A 184 18.88 8.42 -33.02
C LYS A 184 17.44 7.98 -32.84
N ASP A 185 16.55 8.88 -32.42
CA ASP A 185 15.12 8.58 -32.24
C ASP A 185 14.48 8.18 -33.57
N LYS A 186 14.74 8.92 -34.65
CA LYS A 186 14.25 8.57 -35.99
C LYS A 186 14.78 7.20 -36.44
N ALA A 187 16.06 6.92 -36.26
CA ALA A 187 16.65 5.64 -36.66
C ALA A 187 16.03 4.45 -35.90
N ALA A 188 15.77 4.63 -34.61
CA ALA A 188 15.10 3.61 -33.80
C ALA A 188 13.64 3.40 -34.23
N LYS A 189 12.93 4.48 -34.54
CA LYS A 189 11.56 4.42 -35.09
C LYS A 189 11.53 3.69 -36.43
N ASP A 190 12.42 4.03 -37.36
CA ASP A 190 12.52 3.36 -38.65
C ASP A 190 12.84 1.85 -38.47
N LYS A 191 13.68 1.50 -37.49
CA LYS A 191 14.05 0.10 -37.20
C LYS A 191 12.88 -0.71 -36.63
N ILE A 192 12.13 -0.15 -35.68
CA ILE A 192 10.97 -0.85 -35.11
C ILE A 192 9.81 -0.95 -36.12
N GLU A 193 9.65 0.02 -37.02
CA GLU A 193 8.66 -0.02 -38.09
C GLU A 193 8.97 -1.12 -39.11
N LYS A 194 10.26 -1.36 -39.41
CA LYS A 194 10.68 -2.51 -40.22
C LYS A 194 10.34 -3.84 -39.54
N ALA A 195 10.59 -3.95 -38.24
CA ALA A 195 10.21 -5.15 -37.48
C ALA A 195 8.69 -5.40 -37.55
N LEU A 196 7.87 -4.35 -37.41
CA LEU A 196 6.42 -4.43 -37.55
C LEU A 196 5.98 -4.86 -38.95
N ALA A 197 6.64 -4.36 -40.00
CA ALA A 197 6.36 -4.75 -41.38
C ALA A 197 6.59 -6.25 -41.60
N GLU A 198 7.73 -6.80 -41.15
CA GLU A 198 8.01 -8.24 -41.26
C GLU A 198 6.96 -9.10 -40.54
N ILE A 199 6.51 -8.67 -39.36
CA ILE A 199 5.43 -9.36 -38.62
C ILE A 199 4.12 -9.33 -39.41
N LYS A 200 3.77 -8.20 -40.04
CA LYS A 200 2.55 -8.06 -40.86
C LYS A 200 2.62 -8.89 -42.14
N GLU A 201 3.82 -9.13 -42.66
CA GLU A 201 4.06 -10.03 -43.79
C GLU A 201 3.99 -11.52 -43.41
N GLY A 202 3.79 -11.82 -42.12
CA GLY A 202 3.55 -13.17 -41.61
C GLY A 202 4.77 -13.83 -40.96
N LYS A 203 5.88 -13.11 -40.76
CA LYS A 203 7.03 -13.63 -40.02
C LYS A 203 6.68 -13.81 -38.54
N ASP A 204 7.22 -14.86 -37.93
CA ASP A 204 6.96 -15.15 -36.52
C ASP A 204 7.54 -14.06 -35.60
N PHE A 205 6.75 -13.68 -34.58
CA PHE A 205 7.13 -12.60 -33.66
C PHE A 205 8.41 -12.92 -32.89
N ALA A 206 8.61 -14.18 -32.47
CA ALA A 206 9.80 -14.56 -31.72
C ALA A 206 11.06 -14.53 -32.59
N GLU A 207 10.95 -14.86 -33.88
CA GLU A 207 12.06 -14.70 -34.83
C GLU A 207 12.42 -13.23 -35.06
N VAL A 208 11.41 -12.37 -35.24
CA VAL A 208 11.64 -10.92 -35.38
C VAL A 208 12.21 -10.34 -34.08
N ALA A 209 11.77 -10.81 -32.91
CA ALA A 209 12.33 -10.39 -31.64
C ALA A 209 13.82 -10.75 -31.51
N LYS A 210 14.22 -11.96 -31.89
CA LYS A 210 15.64 -12.37 -31.89
C LYS A 210 16.51 -11.51 -32.82
N GLN A 211 15.93 -11.02 -33.92
CA GLN A 211 16.65 -10.23 -34.91
C GLN A 211 16.70 -8.73 -34.58
N TYR A 212 15.60 -8.16 -34.07
CA TYR A 212 15.45 -6.71 -33.93
C TYR A 212 15.51 -6.21 -32.49
N SER A 213 15.19 -7.05 -31.50
CA SER A 213 15.11 -6.61 -30.11
C SER A 213 16.50 -6.41 -29.52
N GLU A 214 16.65 -5.27 -28.83
CA GLU A 214 17.83 -4.83 -28.10
C GLU A 214 17.64 -5.01 -26.58
N ASP A 215 16.59 -5.75 -26.16
CA ASP A 215 16.46 -6.20 -24.78
C ASP A 215 17.25 -7.50 -24.56
N PRO A 216 18.38 -7.46 -23.85
CA PRO A 216 19.21 -8.65 -23.64
C PRO A 216 18.52 -9.73 -22.81
N GLY A 217 17.53 -9.38 -21.99
CA GLY A 217 16.85 -10.33 -21.10
C GLY A 217 15.85 -11.23 -21.83
N THR A 218 15.26 -10.75 -22.92
CA THR A 218 14.13 -11.43 -23.58
C THR A 218 14.35 -11.69 -25.07
N ALA A 219 15.23 -10.96 -25.76
CA ALA A 219 15.40 -11.06 -27.22
C ALA A 219 15.64 -12.51 -27.69
N GLN A 220 16.58 -13.22 -27.04
CA GLN A 220 16.90 -14.61 -27.39
C GLN A 220 15.78 -15.60 -27.08
N ASN A 221 14.88 -15.24 -26.17
CA ASN A 221 13.69 -16.01 -25.79
C ASN A 221 12.43 -15.53 -26.53
N GLY A 222 12.59 -14.91 -27.71
CA GLY A 222 11.47 -14.47 -28.52
C GLY A 222 10.73 -13.25 -27.96
N GLY A 223 11.36 -12.50 -27.07
CA GLY A 223 10.78 -11.33 -26.42
C GLY A 223 9.86 -11.64 -25.24
N ASP A 224 9.73 -12.89 -24.80
CA ASP A 224 8.81 -13.28 -23.71
C ASP A 224 9.17 -12.61 -22.37
N LEU A 225 8.22 -11.83 -21.84
CA LEU A 225 8.32 -11.15 -20.55
C LEU A 225 7.75 -11.99 -19.40
N GLY A 226 7.12 -13.14 -19.71
CA GLY A 226 6.34 -13.91 -18.75
C GLY A 226 5.03 -13.20 -18.37
N VAL A 227 4.46 -13.64 -17.24
CA VAL A 227 3.19 -13.12 -16.72
C VAL A 227 3.44 -11.91 -15.82
N PHE A 228 2.69 -10.83 -16.03
CA PHE A 228 2.72 -9.65 -15.18
C PHE A 228 1.34 -9.00 -15.03
N GLY A 229 1.12 -8.39 -13.87
CA GLY A 229 -0.05 -7.55 -13.57
C GLY A 229 0.25 -6.05 -13.76
N ARG A 230 -0.75 -5.22 -13.50
CA ARG A 230 -0.64 -3.75 -13.54
C ARG A 230 0.37 -3.22 -12.51
N GLY A 231 0.94 -2.04 -12.79
CA GLY A 231 1.98 -1.38 -12.00
C GLY A 231 3.37 -2.00 -12.11
N ARG A 232 3.58 -3.00 -12.98
CA ARG A 232 4.87 -3.70 -13.16
C ARG A 232 5.70 -3.16 -14.32
N MET A 233 5.05 -2.51 -15.28
CA MET A 233 5.70 -1.93 -16.46
C MET A 233 5.57 -0.41 -16.45
N VAL A 234 6.34 0.27 -17.30
CA VAL A 234 6.17 1.72 -17.52
C VAL A 234 4.79 1.99 -18.14
N LYS A 235 4.19 3.12 -17.76
CA LYS A 235 2.77 3.41 -18.01
C LYS A 235 2.37 3.25 -19.48
N GLU A 236 3.15 3.77 -20.41
CA GLU A 236 2.81 3.74 -21.84
C GLU A 236 2.83 2.31 -22.40
N PHE A 237 3.75 1.48 -21.94
CA PHE A 237 3.80 0.06 -22.30
C PHE A 237 2.61 -0.69 -21.71
N GLU A 238 2.36 -0.48 -20.42
CA GLU A 238 1.29 -1.14 -19.69
C GLU A 238 -0.08 -0.83 -20.29
N ASP A 239 -0.37 0.45 -20.52
CA ASP A 239 -1.65 0.90 -21.10
C ASP A 239 -1.89 0.23 -22.46
N ALA A 240 -0.86 0.14 -23.31
CA ALA A 240 -0.96 -0.52 -24.62
C ALA A 240 -1.13 -2.04 -24.49
N ALA A 241 -0.34 -2.70 -23.64
CA ALA A 241 -0.40 -4.15 -23.46
C ALA A 241 -1.75 -4.60 -22.90
N PHE A 242 -2.27 -3.92 -21.87
CA PHE A 242 -3.55 -4.25 -21.27
C PHE A 242 -4.76 -3.87 -22.13
N ALA A 243 -4.60 -3.01 -23.15
CA ALA A 243 -5.65 -2.73 -24.13
C ALA A 243 -5.68 -3.74 -25.31
N ALA A 244 -4.56 -4.42 -25.60
CA ALA A 244 -4.41 -5.30 -26.76
C ALA A 244 -5.14 -6.65 -26.62
N LYS A 245 -5.74 -7.17 -27.68
CA LYS A 245 -6.34 -8.52 -27.65
C LYS A 245 -5.25 -9.61 -27.64
N VAL A 246 -5.60 -10.80 -27.14
CA VAL A 246 -4.71 -11.96 -27.25
C VAL A 246 -4.41 -12.24 -28.73
N GLY A 247 -3.12 -12.36 -29.06
CA GLY A 247 -2.59 -12.54 -30.42
C GLY A 247 -2.36 -11.24 -31.19
N GLU A 248 -2.89 -10.10 -30.72
CA GLU A 248 -2.70 -8.81 -31.35
C GLU A 248 -1.29 -8.27 -31.10
N VAL A 249 -0.70 -7.68 -32.14
CA VAL A 249 0.57 -6.96 -32.05
C VAL A 249 0.29 -5.46 -32.06
N VAL A 250 0.66 -4.76 -30.98
CA VAL A 250 0.47 -3.32 -30.82
C VAL A 250 1.79 -2.56 -30.79
N GLY A 251 1.77 -1.33 -31.31
CA GLY A 251 2.92 -0.44 -31.40
C GLY A 251 3.14 0.12 -32.82
N PRO A 252 4.21 0.91 -33.03
CA PRO A 252 5.29 1.19 -32.07
C PRO A 252 4.86 2.06 -30.87
N ILE A 253 5.22 1.66 -29.66
CA ILE A 253 4.96 2.39 -28.41
C ILE A 253 6.27 3.04 -27.93
N ARG A 254 6.28 4.36 -27.75
CA ARG A 254 7.45 5.09 -27.23
C ARG A 254 7.41 5.13 -25.70
N THR A 255 8.49 4.68 -25.06
CA THR A 255 8.70 4.78 -23.61
C THR A 255 10.08 5.38 -23.33
N THR A 256 10.45 5.60 -22.06
CA THR A 256 11.80 6.08 -21.71
C THR A 256 12.95 5.21 -22.25
N TYR A 257 12.70 3.92 -22.48
CA TYR A 257 13.73 2.98 -22.97
C TYR A 257 13.93 3.01 -24.48
N GLY A 258 12.93 3.48 -25.24
CA GLY A 258 12.93 3.44 -26.71
C GLY A 258 11.56 3.07 -27.26
N TYR A 259 11.53 2.41 -28.41
CA TYR A 259 10.29 1.98 -29.07
C TYR A 259 10.03 0.49 -28.88
N HIS A 260 8.76 0.16 -28.68
CA HIS A 260 8.30 -1.19 -28.35
C HIS A 260 7.25 -1.68 -29.35
N LEU A 261 7.33 -2.95 -29.76
CA LEU A 261 6.19 -3.72 -30.23
C LEU A 261 5.82 -4.72 -29.16
N ILE A 262 4.53 -4.93 -28.93
CA ILE A 262 4.02 -5.78 -27.86
C ILE A 262 3.05 -6.79 -28.47
N LYS A 263 3.18 -8.06 -28.08
CA LYS A 263 2.23 -9.13 -28.42
C LYS A 263 1.72 -9.77 -27.16
N VAL A 264 0.42 -9.70 -26.89
CA VAL A 264 -0.19 -10.40 -25.75
C VAL A 264 -0.48 -11.84 -26.16
N THR A 265 0.02 -12.80 -25.39
CA THR A 265 -0.13 -14.24 -25.68
C THR A 265 -1.18 -14.91 -24.81
N GLU A 266 -1.35 -14.45 -23.56
CA GLU A 266 -2.32 -15.00 -22.62
C GLU A 266 -2.92 -13.87 -21.76
N ARG A 267 -4.15 -14.07 -21.30
CA ARG A 267 -4.81 -13.22 -20.30
C ARG A 267 -5.34 -14.09 -19.17
N HIS A 268 -5.10 -13.65 -17.94
CA HIS A 268 -5.52 -14.31 -16.72
C HIS A 268 -6.40 -13.32 -15.93
N PRO A 269 -7.71 -13.29 -16.22
CA PRO A 269 -8.62 -12.39 -15.54
C PRO A 269 -8.77 -12.81 -14.08
N ALA A 270 -9.02 -11.84 -13.19
CA ALA A 270 -9.19 -12.10 -11.77
C ALA A 270 -10.37 -13.03 -11.46
N SER A 271 -11.35 -13.14 -12.37
CA SER A 271 -12.47 -14.10 -12.27
C SER A 271 -12.03 -15.55 -12.28
N GLU A 272 -10.89 -15.87 -12.89
CA GLU A 272 -10.36 -17.23 -13.02
C GLU A 272 -9.35 -17.58 -11.91
N MET A 273 -8.90 -16.58 -11.15
CA MET A 273 -8.02 -16.79 -10.00
C MET A 273 -8.78 -17.48 -8.87
N ASP A 274 -8.09 -18.35 -8.13
CA ASP A 274 -8.69 -18.93 -6.93
C ASP A 274 -9.02 -17.83 -5.90
N PRO A 275 -10.07 -18.02 -5.07
CA PRO A 275 -10.53 -16.98 -4.16
C PRO A 275 -9.49 -16.49 -3.15
N ILE A 276 -8.50 -17.33 -2.79
CA ILE A 276 -7.46 -16.97 -1.82
C ILE A 276 -6.45 -16.06 -2.51
N THR A 277 -5.90 -16.47 -3.66
CA THR A 277 -4.94 -15.67 -4.43
C THR A 277 -5.55 -14.34 -4.89
N ARG A 278 -6.79 -14.36 -5.40
CA ARG A 278 -7.50 -13.13 -5.78
C ARG A 278 -7.68 -12.20 -4.59
N GLY A 279 -8.03 -12.76 -3.43
CA GLY A 279 -8.16 -11.99 -2.18
C GLY A 279 -6.83 -11.32 -1.79
N GLN A 280 -5.74 -12.08 -1.77
CA GLN A 280 -4.41 -11.56 -1.46
C GLN A 280 -3.98 -10.42 -2.40
N LYS A 281 -4.15 -10.61 -3.71
CA LYS A 281 -3.81 -9.56 -4.70
C LYS A 281 -4.70 -8.33 -4.55
N HIS A 282 -5.98 -8.52 -4.25
CA HIS A 282 -6.89 -7.41 -3.97
C HIS A 282 -6.43 -6.62 -2.74
N ASP A 283 -6.05 -7.30 -1.67
CA ASP A 283 -5.54 -6.67 -0.45
C ASP A 283 -4.23 -5.93 -0.69
N ASP A 284 -3.31 -6.50 -1.47
CA ASP A 284 -2.03 -5.87 -1.85
C ASP A 284 -2.26 -4.60 -2.69
N ALA A 285 -3.15 -4.69 -3.68
CA ALA A 285 -3.55 -3.55 -4.51
C ALA A 285 -4.23 -2.45 -3.69
N ILE A 286 -5.12 -2.83 -2.76
CA ILE A 286 -5.71 -1.92 -1.78
C ILE A 286 -4.61 -1.27 -0.98
N LEU A 287 -3.65 -2.00 -0.43
CA LEU A 287 -2.61 -1.44 0.42
C LEU A 287 -1.74 -0.42 -0.33
N GLN A 288 -1.32 -0.77 -1.54
CA GLN A 288 -0.54 0.11 -2.41
C GLN A 288 -1.31 1.40 -2.72
N LYS A 289 -2.59 1.28 -3.08
CA LYS A 289 -3.43 2.44 -3.39
C LYS A 289 -3.83 3.22 -2.16
N THR A 290 -4.10 2.57 -1.03
CA THR A 290 -4.59 3.18 0.20
C THR A 290 -3.62 4.24 0.67
N ARG A 291 -2.31 3.96 0.68
CA ARG A 291 -1.33 4.95 1.12
C ARG A 291 -1.34 6.20 0.26
N SER A 292 -1.31 6.06 -1.06
CA SER A 292 -1.31 7.19 -1.99
C SER A 292 -2.65 7.93 -2.00
N ALA A 293 -3.76 7.17 -2.05
CA ALA A 293 -5.11 7.70 -2.09
C ALA A 293 -5.49 8.40 -0.79
N VAL A 294 -5.23 7.81 0.38
CA VAL A 294 -5.52 8.45 1.68
C VAL A 294 -4.64 9.68 1.89
N ASN A 295 -3.37 9.65 1.51
CA ASN A 295 -2.51 10.84 1.63
C ASN A 295 -2.98 11.99 0.72
N ALA A 296 -3.26 11.72 -0.56
CA ALA A 296 -3.79 12.72 -1.48
C ALA A 296 -5.15 13.24 -1.00
N TRP A 297 -6.02 12.34 -0.55
CA TRP A 297 -7.33 12.67 -0.06
C TRP A 297 -7.28 13.51 1.23
N LEU A 298 -6.42 13.18 2.19
CA LEU A 298 -6.22 14.00 3.40
C LEU A 298 -5.68 15.39 3.06
N ALA A 299 -4.77 15.49 2.08
CA ALA A 299 -4.26 16.78 1.63
C ALA A 299 -5.39 17.66 1.04
N ASP A 300 -6.27 17.09 0.23
CA ASP A 300 -7.40 17.82 -0.35
C ASP A 300 -8.51 18.10 0.67
N TYR A 301 -8.81 17.15 1.55
CA TYR A 301 -9.78 17.33 2.62
C TYR A 301 -9.33 18.43 3.59
N ARG A 302 -8.02 18.49 3.91
CA ARG A 302 -7.42 19.56 4.72
C ARG A 302 -7.58 20.93 4.08
N LYS A 303 -7.49 21.07 2.74
CA LYS A 303 -7.75 22.35 2.04
C LYS A 303 -9.20 22.80 2.19
N SER A 304 -10.14 21.85 2.22
CA SER A 304 -11.57 22.15 2.37
C SER A 304 -12.02 22.35 3.82
N ALA A 305 -11.21 21.93 4.79
CA ALA A 305 -11.56 21.95 6.19
C ALA A 305 -11.24 23.30 6.84
N LYS A 306 -12.17 23.80 7.67
CA LYS A 306 -11.89 24.92 8.56
C LYS A 306 -11.14 24.38 9.80
N VAL A 307 -9.92 24.84 10.02
CA VAL A 307 -9.09 24.47 11.17
C VAL A 307 -8.65 25.72 11.91
N ASP A 308 -9.23 25.96 13.08
CA ASP A 308 -8.80 27.01 14.00
C ASP A 308 -7.78 26.40 14.98
N LYS A 309 -6.54 26.93 15.01
CA LYS A 309 -5.49 26.52 15.94
C LYS A 309 -5.33 27.56 17.05
N TYR A 310 -5.22 27.09 18.28
CA TYR A 310 -5.03 27.94 19.46
C TYR A 310 -3.63 27.75 20.05
N LYS A 311 -3.19 28.71 20.86
CA LYS A 311 -1.91 28.61 21.59
C LYS A 311 -1.93 27.36 22.47
N LEU A 312 -0.98 26.44 22.21
CA LEU A 312 -0.94 25.13 22.88
C LEU A 312 -0.56 25.23 24.36
N ILE A 313 0.36 26.14 24.69
CA ILE A 313 0.85 26.35 26.05
C ILE A 313 0.29 27.69 26.56
N PRO A 314 -0.70 27.68 27.46
CA PRO A 314 -1.19 28.88 28.13
C PRO A 314 -0.08 29.59 28.93
N ASP A 315 -0.20 30.90 29.12
CA ASP A 315 0.82 31.71 29.82
C ASP A 315 1.04 31.31 31.29
N ASN A 316 0.08 30.59 31.89
CA ASN A 316 0.14 30.08 33.26
C ASN A 316 0.62 28.61 33.35
N PHE A 317 1.01 27.99 32.24
CA PHE A 317 1.33 26.55 32.20
C PHE A 317 2.79 26.24 32.57
N ILE A 318 3.71 27.17 32.32
CA ILE A 318 5.11 27.09 32.74
C ILE A 318 5.20 27.76 34.12
N PRO A 319 5.55 27.03 35.20
CA PRO A 319 5.76 27.64 36.50
C PRO A 319 6.89 28.68 36.41
N LYS A 320 6.71 29.81 37.08
CA LYS A 320 7.71 30.89 37.13
C LYS A 320 8.97 30.46 37.87
#